data_AF-A0A1T5P788-F1
#
_entry.id   AF-A0A1T5P788-F1
#
_cell.length_a   1.000
_cell.length_b   1.000
_cell.length_c   1.000
_cell.angle_alpha   90.00
_cell.angle_beta   90.00
_cell.angle_gamma   90.00
#
_symmetry.space_group_name_H-M   'P 1'
#
loop_
_entity.id
_entity.type
_entity.pdbx_description
1 polymer ?
#
loop_
_entity_poly.entity_id
_entity_poly.type
_entity_poly.pdbx_seq_one_letter_code
_entity_poly.pdbx_strand_id
1 'polypeptide(L)'
;MAIDESKYTVVQNILFNTLSLLTLLLLAPYINSFTPPLVANGWHIDLLLAVVASFIVVYVLRWIFRPLIIPIFLLVCSVMVVNKLSDRYTFYNVLNDYKGMVQGNLNTKGSKQLDILSLYPRRVESYRDKTVRGMREKINFQDSVVRNFSVKHSLDYYDEYFYKYGKITRFLSLFRFINSQFKYVLDSRRDEYFATAQETIQNGLGGDCDDHSILMTSCLQSIGARCRIVLVKGHAYPELYCGDKEEFEIMKQAIITLFPKPAVKEIYYHELKGEYWINLDYTARRPGGPYMNDKVYALIEL
;
A
#
# COMPACT_ATOMS: atom_id res chain seq x y z
N MET A 1 -13.64 10.02 49.70
CA MET A 1 -14.03 8.70 50.24
C MET A 1 -13.02 7.70 49.70
N ALA A 2 -12.04 7.31 50.52
CA ALA A 2 -10.99 6.36 50.13
C ALA A 2 -11.66 5.04 49.74
N ILE A 3 -11.49 4.64 48.47
CA ILE A 3 -11.98 3.36 47.99
C ILE A 3 -11.04 2.32 48.59
N ASP A 4 -11.55 1.64 49.60
CA ASP A 4 -10.92 0.60 50.37
C ASP A 4 -10.17 -0.40 49.46
N GLU A 5 -8.83 -0.31 49.44
CA GLU A 5 -7.94 -1.19 48.69
C GLU A 5 -7.94 -2.62 49.27
N SER A 6 -8.55 -2.84 50.43
CA SER A 6 -8.47 -4.08 51.23
C SER A 6 -9.36 -5.23 50.74
N LYS A 7 -10.25 -5.02 49.76
CA LYS A 7 -11.23 -6.04 49.34
C LYS A 7 -10.73 -7.09 48.35
N TYR A 8 -9.53 -6.93 47.78
CA TYR A 8 -9.02 -7.82 46.75
C TYR A 8 -7.83 -8.63 47.25
N THR A 9 -7.89 -9.94 47.09
CA THR A 9 -6.77 -10.82 47.40
C THR A 9 -5.61 -10.52 46.44
N VAL A 10 -4.37 -10.72 46.89
CA VAL A 10 -3.16 -10.52 46.06
C VAL A 10 -3.28 -11.19 44.67
N VAL A 11 -3.91 -12.36 44.62
CA VAL A 11 -4.21 -13.11 43.38
C VAL A 11 -5.13 -12.34 42.44
N GLN A 12 -6.17 -11.67 42.94
CA GLN A 12 -7.08 -10.87 42.13
C GLN A 12 -6.37 -9.63 41.57
N ASN A 13 -5.52 -8.97 42.34
CA ASN A 13 -4.73 -7.82 41.86
C ASN A 13 -3.75 -8.23 40.75
N ILE A 14 -3.09 -9.37 40.91
CA ILE A 14 -2.22 -9.94 39.86
C ILE A 14 -3.05 -10.24 38.60
N LEU A 15 -4.20 -10.91 38.75
CA LEU A 15 -5.10 -11.23 37.64
C LEU A 15 -5.60 -9.97 36.91
N PHE A 16 -5.99 -8.93 37.64
CA PHE A 16 -6.44 -7.67 37.03
C PHE A 16 -5.32 -6.94 36.29
N ASN A 17 -4.10 -6.94 36.84
CA ASN A 17 -2.93 -6.35 36.19
C ASN A 17 -2.59 -7.09 34.89
N THR A 18 -2.58 -8.43 34.90
CA THR A 18 -2.28 -9.24 33.71
C THR A 18 -3.36 -9.08 32.63
N LEU A 19 -4.65 -9.09 33.01
CA LEU A 19 -5.74 -8.81 32.07
C LEU A 19 -5.62 -7.41 31.46
N SER A 20 -5.30 -6.39 32.27
CA SER A 20 -5.15 -5.01 31.79
C SER A 20 -4.01 -4.91 30.76
N LEU A 21 -2.91 -5.63 31.00
CA LEU A 21 -1.75 -5.65 30.09
C LEU A 21 -2.07 -6.37 28.78
N LEU A 22 -2.79 -7.49 28.84
CA LEU A 22 -3.31 -8.20 27.67
C LEU A 22 -4.30 -7.34 26.87
N THR A 23 -5.21 -6.63 27.54
CA THR A 23 -6.15 -5.73 26.87
C THR A 23 -5.43 -4.59 26.16
N LEU A 24 -4.37 -4.03 26.77
CA LEU A 24 -3.58 -2.97 26.16
C LEU A 24 -2.90 -3.44 24.86
N LEU A 25 -2.40 -4.68 24.87
CA LEU A 25 -1.75 -5.32 23.72
C LEU A 25 -2.72 -5.54 22.54
N LEU A 26 -4.00 -5.80 22.83
CA LEU A 26 -5.06 -5.96 21.82
C LEU A 26 -5.70 -4.63 21.37
N LEU A 27 -5.80 -3.66 22.29
CA LEU A 27 -6.51 -2.40 22.05
C LEU A 27 -5.64 -1.40 21.29
N ALA A 28 -4.33 -1.35 21.52
CA ALA A 28 -3.46 -0.42 20.80
C ALA A 28 -3.49 -0.64 19.26
N PRO A 29 -3.40 -1.87 18.73
CA PRO A 29 -3.56 -2.11 17.29
C PRO A 29 -4.94 -1.76 16.76
N TYR A 30 -5.99 -2.04 17.53
CA TYR A 30 -7.36 -1.70 17.17
C TYR A 30 -7.56 -0.18 17.08
N ILE A 31 -7.05 0.58 18.05
CA ILE A 31 -7.11 2.04 17.98
C ILE A 31 -6.25 2.53 16.81
N ASN A 32 -5.07 1.94 16.58
CA ASN A 32 -4.19 2.32 15.49
C ASN A 32 -4.77 2.06 14.10
N SER A 33 -5.71 1.11 13.96
CA SER A 33 -6.40 0.91 12.69
C SER A 33 -7.20 2.16 12.34
N PHE A 34 -7.92 2.75 13.32
CA PHE A 34 -8.78 3.93 13.13
C PHE A 34 -8.05 5.28 13.12
N THR A 35 -6.82 5.35 13.63
CA THR A 35 -6.03 6.58 13.58
C THR A 35 -5.40 6.77 12.21
N PRO A 36 -5.46 7.99 11.64
CA PRO A 36 -4.70 8.30 10.44
C PRO A 36 -3.19 8.10 10.71
N PRO A 37 -2.42 7.65 9.72
CA PRO A 37 -0.99 7.47 9.89
C PRO A 37 -0.34 8.84 10.10
N LEU A 38 0.39 8.98 11.21
CA LEU A 38 1.08 10.20 11.62
C LEU A 38 2.57 9.90 11.65
N VAL A 39 3.31 10.59 10.79
CA VAL A 39 4.77 10.51 10.71
C VAL A 39 5.33 11.85 11.18
N ALA A 40 6.32 11.84 12.07
CA ALA A 40 7.14 13.03 12.30
C ALA A 40 8.61 12.65 12.36
N ASN A 41 9.46 13.40 11.64
CA ASN A 41 10.88 13.12 11.49
C ASN A 41 11.18 11.68 11.02
N GLY A 42 10.27 11.08 10.24
CA GLY A 42 10.39 9.70 9.73
C GLY A 42 10.06 8.60 10.74
N TRP A 43 9.55 8.93 11.93
CA TRP A 43 9.05 7.96 12.90
C TRP A 43 7.52 7.91 12.87
N HIS A 44 6.99 6.70 12.91
CA HIS A 44 5.55 6.41 13.03
C HIS A 44 5.07 6.68 14.46
N ILE A 45 4.46 7.86 14.66
CA ILE A 45 3.95 8.30 15.97
C ILE A 45 2.53 7.79 16.21
N ASP A 46 1.82 7.38 15.16
CA ASP A 46 0.51 6.73 15.21
C ASP A 46 0.50 5.56 16.21
N LEU A 47 1.53 4.71 16.20
CA LEU A 47 1.65 3.61 17.18
C LEU A 47 1.77 4.14 18.61
N LEU A 48 2.61 5.16 18.85
CA LEU A 48 2.83 5.69 20.19
C LEU A 48 1.55 6.36 20.71
N LEU A 49 0.86 7.12 19.87
CA LEU A 49 -0.44 7.71 20.17
C LEU A 49 -1.48 6.63 20.47
N ALA A 50 -1.52 5.54 19.69
CA ALA A 50 -2.44 4.43 19.92
C ALA A 50 -2.14 3.68 21.23
N VAL A 51 -0.87 3.54 21.61
CA VAL A 51 -0.46 2.97 22.91
C VAL A 51 -0.81 3.90 24.08
N VAL A 52 -0.61 5.20 23.93
CA VAL A 52 -0.99 6.17 24.97
C VAL A 52 -2.51 6.24 25.11
N ALA A 53 -3.24 6.30 23.99
CA ALA A 53 -4.70 6.26 23.97
C ALA A 53 -5.23 4.95 24.57
N SER A 54 -4.63 3.81 24.24
CA SER A 54 -5.02 2.53 24.85
C SER A 54 -4.75 2.49 26.35
N PHE A 55 -3.64 3.08 26.81
CA PHE A 55 -3.36 3.23 28.24
C PHE A 55 -4.39 4.12 28.94
N ILE A 56 -4.76 5.25 28.33
CA ILE A 56 -5.81 6.14 28.86
C ILE A 56 -7.14 5.39 28.91
N VAL A 57 -7.53 4.66 27.85
CA VAL A 57 -8.75 3.86 27.83
C VAL A 57 -8.71 2.79 28.90
N VAL A 58 -7.61 2.04 29.07
CA VAL A 58 -7.47 1.02 30.13
C VAL A 58 -7.49 1.65 31.52
N TYR A 59 -6.86 2.82 31.71
CA TYR A 59 -6.86 3.55 32.98
C TYR A 59 -8.26 4.04 33.35
N VAL A 60 -8.96 4.67 32.39
CA VAL A 60 -10.35 5.09 32.53
C VAL A 60 -11.28 3.89 32.71
N LEU A 61 -11.02 2.78 32.02
CA LEU A 61 -11.74 1.52 32.23
C LEU A 61 -11.52 0.99 33.64
N ARG A 62 -10.29 0.95 34.16
CA ARG A 62 -10.03 0.55 35.55
C ARG A 62 -10.73 1.45 36.55
N TRP A 63 -10.81 2.74 36.25
CA TRP A 63 -11.43 3.75 37.10
C TRP A 63 -12.97 3.68 37.09
N ILE A 64 -13.58 3.44 35.93
CA ILE A 64 -15.04 3.39 35.75
C ILE A 64 -15.61 1.96 35.90
N PHE A 65 -14.82 0.90 35.66
CA PHE A 65 -15.28 -0.48 35.42
C PHE A 65 -14.69 -1.52 36.41
N ARG A 66 -15.07 -1.48 37.69
CA ARG A 66 -15.07 -2.74 38.49
C ARG A 66 -16.27 -3.67 38.14
N PRO A 67 -17.49 -3.19 37.79
CA PRO A 67 -18.62 -4.07 37.43
C PRO A 67 -19.01 -4.13 35.94
N LEU A 68 -18.43 -3.33 35.04
CA LEU A 68 -18.91 -3.18 33.65
C LEU A 68 -17.99 -3.81 32.57
N ILE A 69 -16.90 -4.50 32.94
CA ILE A 69 -15.94 -5.08 31.95
C ILE A 69 -16.62 -6.11 31.04
N ILE A 70 -17.49 -6.94 31.61
CA ILE A 70 -18.21 -8.00 30.90
C ILE A 70 -19.13 -7.43 29.80
N PRO A 71 -19.99 -6.43 30.04
CA PRO A 71 -20.83 -5.87 28.98
C PRO A 71 -20.05 -5.16 27.87
N ILE A 72 -18.91 -4.51 28.16
CA ILE A 72 -18.06 -3.95 27.09
C ILE A 72 -17.44 -5.05 26.23
N PHE A 73 -16.92 -6.11 26.85
CA PHE A 73 -16.36 -7.23 26.10
C PHE A 73 -17.42 -7.86 25.18
N LEU A 74 -18.63 -8.09 25.71
CA LEU A 74 -19.76 -8.60 24.93
C LEU A 74 -20.18 -7.63 23.81
N LEU A 75 -20.11 -6.32 24.04
CA LEU A 75 -20.41 -5.31 23.02
C LEU A 75 -19.37 -5.33 21.89
N VAL A 76 -18.07 -5.37 22.21
CA VAL A 76 -17.00 -5.46 21.19
C VAL A 76 -17.12 -6.76 20.40
N CYS A 77 -17.33 -7.90 21.08
CA CYS A 77 -17.59 -9.17 20.41
C CYS A 77 -18.83 -9.11 19.51
N SER A 78 -19.92 -8.47 19.97
CA SER A 78 -21.14 -8.31 19.18
C SER A 78 -20.91 -7.44 17.95
N VAL A 79 -20.19 -6.33 18.08
CA VAL A 79 -19.80 -5.46 16.95
C VAL A 79 -18.95 -6.23 15.94
N MET A 80 -18.00 -7.06 16.39
CA MET A 80 -17.19 -7.88 15.49
C MET A 80 -17.99 -8.98 14.80
N VAL A 81 -19.00 -9.57 15.47
CA VAL A 81 -19.92 -10.54 14.87
C VAL A 81 -20.82 -9.88 13.82
N VAL A 82 -21.34 -8.68 14.09
CA VAL A 82 -22.14 -7.90 13.13
C VAL A 82 -21.29 -7.49 11.92
N ASN A 83 -20.04 -7.07 12.13
CA ASN A 83 -19.12 -6.74 11.03
C ASN A 83 -18.79 -7.96 10.17
N LYS A 84 -18.65 -9.15 10.77
CA LYS A 84 -18.49 -10.41 10.04
C LYS A 84 -19.69 -10.72 9.14
N LEU A 85 -20.91 -10.41 9.56
CA LEU A 85 -22.12 -10.62 8.74
C LEU A 85 -22.28 -9.59 7.62
N SER A 86 -21.57 -8.47 7.69
CA SER A 86 -21.64 -7.38 6.71
C SER A 86 -20.46 -7.38 5.73
N ASP A 87 -19.59 -8.39 5.77
CA ASP A 87 -18.29 -8.44 5.06
C ASP A 87 -17.41 -7.19 5.28
N ARG A 88 -17.58 -6.52 6.43
CA ARG A 88 -16.77 -5.37 6.86
C ARG A 88 -15.67 -5.84 7.81
N TYR A 89 -14.77 -4.93 8.16
CA TYR A 89 -13.60 -5.13 9.03
C TYR A 89 -13.71 -6.28 10.06
N THR A 90 -13.01 -7.40 9.81
CA THR A 90 -13.11 -8.66 10.58
C THR A 90 -11.90 -8.91 11.49
N PHE A 91 -11.95 -9.97 12.31
CA PHE A 91 -10.81 -10.45 13.10
C PHE A 91 -9.55 -10.73 12.26
N TYR A 92 -9.71 -11.17 11.02
CA TYR A 92 -8.58 -11.39 10.12
C TYR A 92 -7.86 -10.08 9.79
N ASN A 93 -8.63 -8.99 9.60
CA ASN A 93 -8.09 -7.66 9.31
C ASN A 93 -7.33 -7.10 10.51
N VAL A 94 -7.87 -7.27 11.73
CA VAL A 94 -7.18 -6.88 12.98
C VAL A 94 -5.82 -7.59 13.12
N LEU A 95 -5.76 -8.89 12.84
CA LEU A 95 -4.51 -9.65 12.92
C LEU A 95 -3.51 -9.24 11.83
N ASN A 96 -3.99 -8.97 10.61
CA ASN A 96 -3.14 -8.46 9.54
C ASN A 96 -2.61 -7.06 9.85
N ASP A 97 -3.42 -6.19 10.45
CA ASP A 97 -3.00 -4.84 10.87
C ASP A 97 -1.92 -4.91 11.94
N TYR A 98 -2.09 -5.81 12.92
CA TYR A 98 -1.05 -6.05 13.93
C TYR A 98 0.26 -6.50 13.30
N LYS A 99 0.19 -7.49 12.40
CA LYS A 99 1.35 -7.98 11.67
C LYS A 99 1.99 -6.87 10.85
N GLY A 100 1.19 -6.04 10.18
CA GLY A 100 1.65 -4.93 9.34
C GLY A 100 2.35 -3.85 10.16
N MET A 101 1.80 -3.47 11.31
CA MET A 101 2.43 -2.50 12.22
C MET A 101 3.77 -3.00 12.77
N VAL A 102 3.82 -4.25 13.23
CA VAL A 102 5.05 -4.83 13.77
C VAL A 102 6.11 -4.95 12.66
N GLN A 103 5.73 -5.41 11.46
CA GLN A 103 6.67 -5.56 10.34
C GLN A 103 7.14 -4.23 9.77
N GLY A 104 6.27 -3.22 9.70
CA GLY A 104 6.61 -1.86 9.29
C GLY A 104 7.63 -1.22 10.21
N ASN A 105 7.47 -1.37 11.53
CA ASN A 105 8.36 -0.74 12.51
C ASN A 105 9.65 -1.51 12.80
N LEU A 106 9.67 -2.85 12.72
CA LEU A 106 10.82 -3.65 13.16
C LEU A 106 11.68 -4.23 12.03
N ASN A 107 11.15 -4.49 10.82
CA ASN A 107 11.80 -5.42 9.89
C ASN A 107 11.80 -5.03 8.40
N THR A 108 11.23 -3.90 7.99
CA THR A 108 11.24 -3.53 6.57
C THR A 108 12.39 -2.58 6.26
N LYS A 109 13.44 -3.10 5.62
CA LYS A 109 14.53 -2.27 5.11
C LYS A 109 14.12 -1.66 3.76
N GLY A 110 14.32 -0.36 3.61
CA GLY A 110 14.21 0.29 2.31
C GLY A 110 15.46 0.00 1.50
N SER A 111 15.29 -0.56 0.29
CA SER A 111 16.41 -0.78 -0.63
C SER A 111 16.38 0.34 -1.66
N LYS A 112 17.11 1.43 -1.36
CA LYS A 112 17.28 2.54 -2.29
C LYS A 112 18.10 2.05 -3.48
N GLN A 113 17.48 2.06 -4.65
CA GLN A 113 18.21 1.86 -5.88
C GLN A 113 18.92 3.18 -6.23
N LEU A 114 20.24 3.14 -6.42
CA LEU A 114 20.99 4.29 -6.90
C LEU A 114 20.59 4.53 -8.35
N ASP A 115 19.99 5.70 -8.60
CA ASP A 115 19.64 6.14 -9.93
C ASP A 115 20.94 6.44 -10.69
N ILE A 116 21.45 5.47 -11.45
CA ILE A 116 22.47 5.73 -12.46
C ILE A 116 21.72 6.30 -13.66
N LEU A 117 21.09 7.46 -13.48
CA LEU A 117 20.68 8.36 -14.54
C LEU A 117 21.96 8.79 -15.23
N SER A 118 22.42 7.92 -16.12
CA SER A 118 23.45 8.21 -17.09
C SER A 118 22.86 9.26 -18.03
N LEU A 119 22.97 10.52 -17.61
CA LEU A 119 22.73 11.71 -18.41
C LEU A 119 23.73 11.69 -19.56
N TYR A 120 23.47 10.86 -20.57
CA TYR A 120 24.23 10.90 -21.81
C TYR A 120 23.72 12.12 -22.59
N PRO A 121 24.58 13.13 -22.85
CA PRO A 121 24.20 14.29 -23.61
C PRO A 121 23.78 13.87 -25.03
N ARG A 122 22.54 14.21 -25.35
CA ARG A 122 21.80 13.98 -26.59
C ARG A 122 22.63 14.37 -27.82
N ARG A 123 22.73 13.48 -28.83
CA ARG A 123 23.33 13.85 -30.12
C ARG A 123 22.74 13.18 -31.38
N VAL A 124 21.86 12.17 -31.29
CA VAL A 124 21.25 11.51 -32.47
C VAL A 124 19.86 10.96 -32.08
N GLU A 125 18.84 11.06 -32.94
CA GLU A 125 17.58 10.30 -32.78
C GLU A 125 17.91 8.80 -32.77
N SER A 126 17.94 8.19 -31.59
CA SER A 126 18.21 6.77 -31.43
C SER A 126 16.92 5.97 -31.55
N TYR A 127 17.00 4.65 -31.77
CA TYR A 127 15.87 3.71 -31.63
C TYR A 127 15.07 3.99 -30.33
N ARG A 128 15.78 4.40 -29.27
CA ARG A 128 15.22 4.87 -27.99
C ARG A 128 14.19 5.99 -28.11
N ASP A 129 14.45 7.00 -28.92
CA ASP A 129 13.55 8.15 -29.07
C ASP A 129 12.27 7.75 -29.80
N LYS A 130 12.34 6.74 -30.68
CA LYS A 130 11.17 6.16 -31.34
C LYS A 130 10.33 5.34 -30.36
N THR A 131 10.94 4.48 -29.55
CA THR A 131 10.25 3.73 -28.48
C THR A 131 9.59 4.67 -27.48
N VAL A 132 10.32 5.68 -26.98
CA VAL A 132 9.79 6.68 -26.04
C VAL A 132 8.61 7.46 -26.64
N ARG A 133 8.74 7.91 -27.90
CA ARG A 133 7.67 8.62 -28.60
C ARG A 133 6.45 7.71 -28.82
N GLY A 134 6.69 6.49 -29.31
CA GLY A 134 5.65 5.50 -29.56
C GLY A 134 4.85 5.16 -28.30
N MET A 135 5.52 4.86 -27.19
CA MET A 135 4.85 4.64 -25.91
C MET A 135 4.08 5.87 -25.42
N ARG A 136 4.71 7.06 -25.47
CA ARG A 136 4.08 8.31 -25.02
C ARG A 136 2.81 8.62 -25.80
N GLU A 137 2.80 8.38 -27.11
CA GLU A 137 1.63 8.59 -27.96
C GLU A 137 0.47 7.62 -27.64
N LYS A 138 0.77 6.44 -27.07
CA LYS A 138 -0.23 5.42 -26.71
C LYS A 138 -0.80 5.59 -25.31
N ILE A 139 -0.16 6.40 -24.46
CA ILE A 139 -0.66 6.70 -23.13
C ILE A 139 -1.83 7.68 -23.25
N ASN A 140 -3.04 7.17 -23.02
CA ASN A 140 -4.27 7.96 -23.04
C ASN A 140 -5.10 7.67 -21.79
N PHE A 141 -4.90 8.49 -20.76
CA PHE A 141 -5.64 8.41 -19.50
C PHE A 141 -7.01 9.11 -19.53
N GLN A 142 -7.31 9.89 -20.58
CA GLN A 142 -8.58 10.60 -20.74
C GLN A 142 -9.64 9.74 -21.44
N ASP A 143 -9.25 8.60 -21.99
CA ASP A 143 -10.18 7.67 -22.61
C ASP A 143 -11.24 7.16 -21.61
N SER A 144 -12.49 7.13 -22.06
CA SER A 144 -13.62 6.75 -21.21
C SER A 144 -13.61 5.27 -20.82
N VAL A 145 -13.13 4.37 -21.68
CA VAL A 145 -12.99 2.93 -21.38
C VAL A 145 -11.93 2.75 -20.30
N VAL A 146 -10.78 3.40 -20.46
CA VAL A 146 -9.68 3.38 -19.49
C VAL A 146 -10.13 3.94 -18.14
N ARG A 147 -10.80 5.10 -18.14
CA ARG A 147 -11.31 5.74 -16.92
C ARG A 147 -12.34 4.87 -16.21
N ASN A 148 -13.33 4.34 -16.91
CA ASN A 148 -14.38 3.51 -16.34
C ASN A 148 -13.82 2.19 -15.77
N PHE A 149 -12.91 1.56 -16.50
CA PHE A 149 -12.18 0.39 -16.03
C PHE A 149 -11.42 0.68 -14.73
N SER A 150 -10.71 1.80 -14.70
CA SER A 150 -9.88 2.20 -13.55
C SER A 150 -10.72 2.53 -12.31
N VAL A 151 -11.83 3.26 -12.48
CA VAL A 151 -12.78 3.52 -11.39
C VAL A 151 -13.32 2.21 -10.84
N LYS A 152 -13.83 1.33 -11.71
CA LYS A 152 -14.42 0.05 -11.31
C LYS A 152 -13.45 -0.77 -10.45
N HIS A 153 -12.24 -1.02 -10.96
CA HIS A 153 -11.27 -1.89 -10.31
C HIS A 153 -10.51 -1.23 -9.15
N SER A 154 -10.57 0.10 -9.02
CA SER A 154 -10.11 0.80 -7.82
C SER A 154 -10.99 0.60 -6.58
N LEU A 155 -12.22 0.09 -6.78
CA LEU A 155 -13.19 -0.17 -5.72
C LEU A 155 -13.24 -1.65 -5.29
N ASP A 156 -12.59 -2.56 -6.03
CA ASP A 156 -12.68 -4.00 -5.81
C ASP A 156 -12.02 -4.47 -4.50
N TYR A 157 -10.97 -3.79 -4.04
CA TYR A 157 -10.18 -4.20 -2.89
C TYR A 157 -9.95 -3.07 -1.89
N TYR A 158 -9.80 -3.46 -0.62
CA TYR A 158 -9.30 -2.62 0.47
C TYR A 158 -10.19 -1.42 0.83
N ASP A 159 -11.46 -1.41 0.42
CA ASP A 159 -12.39 -0.32 0.71
C ASP A 159 -12.45 0.01 2.22
N GLU A 160 -12.34 -1.02 3.05
CA GLU A 160 -12.29 -0.92 4.50
C GLU A 160 -11.08 -0.15 5.04
N TYR A 161 -10.03 0.06 4.23
CA TYR A 161 -8.84 0.84 4.60
C TYR A 161 -8.82 2.25 4.01
N PHE A 162 -9.87 2.65 3.28
CA PHE A 162 -9.93 3.99 2.67
C PHE A 162 -9.88 5.11 3.71
N TYR A 163 -10.48 4.92 4.89
CA TYR A 163 -10.44 5.92 5.95
C TYR A 163 -9.01 6.13 6.50
N LYS A 164 -8.14 5.12 6.40
CA LYS A 164 -6.77 5.15 6.94
C LYS A 164 -5.76 5.69 5.92
N TYR A 165 -5.77 5.16 4.69
CA TYR A 165 -4.78 5.48 3.67
C TYR A 165 -5.33 6.36 2.52
N GLY A 166 -6.62 6.67 2.53
CA GLY A 166 -7.26 7.56 1.55
C GLY A 166 -7.10 7.08 0.11
N LYS A 167 -6.62 7.99 -0.76
CA LYS A 167 -6.42 7.73 -2.19
C LYS A 167 -5.45 6.58 -2.49
N ILE A 168 -4.48 6.33 -1.60
CA ILE A 168 -3.48 5.26 -1.78
C ILE A 168 -4.19 3.91 -1.92
N THR A 169 -5.25 3.68 -1.14
CA THR A 169 -6.07 2.46 -1.20
C THR A 169 -6.62 2.20 -2.62
N ARG A 170 -7.06 3.25 -3.32
CA ARG A 170 -7.60 3.15 -4.69
C ARG A 170 -6.52 2.80 -5.71
N PHE A 171 -5.34 3.41 -5.57
CA PHE A 171 -4.19 3.11 -6.41
C PHE A 171 -3.73 1.66 -6.23
N LEU A 172 -3.65 1.20 -4.98
CA LEU A 172 -3.22 -0.14 -4.62
C LEU A 172 -4.24 -1.23 -4.98
N SER A 173 -5.54 -0.94 -4.89
CA SER A 173 -6.61 -1.82 -5.40
C SER A 173 -6.49 -2.02 -6.91
N LEU A 174 -6.37 -0.92 -7.66
CA LEU A 174 -6.27 -0.97 -9.11
C LEU A 174 -5.01 -1.72 -9.57
N PHE A 175 -3.86 -1.42 -8.96
CA PHE A 175 -2.62 -2.16 -9.20
C PHE A 175 -2.82 -3.67 -8.98
N ARG A 176 -3.41 -4.05 -7.84
CA ARG A 176 -3.67 -5.47 -7.53
C ARG A 176 -4.53 -6.13 -8.59
N PHE A 177 -5.59 -5.48 -9.02
CA PHE A 177 -6.48 -6.04 -10.04
C PHE A 177 -5.71 -6.29 -11.35
N ILE A 178 -5.13 -5.24 -11.93
CA ILE A 178 -4.40 -5.31 -13.21
C ILE A 178 -3.33 -6.39 -13.13
N ASN A 179 -2.47 -6.32 -12.13
CA ASN A 179 -1.33 -7.21 -11.99
C ASN A 179 -1.72 -8.68 -11.72
N SER A 180 -2.90 -8.92 -11.12
CA SER A 180 -3.41 -10.29 -10.91
C SER A 180 -4.03 -10.91 -12.17
N GLN A 181 -4.50 -10.08 -13.11
CA GLN A 181 -5.21 -10.51 -14.30
C GLN A 181 -4.35 -10.42 -15.57
N PHE A 182 -3.26 -9.66 -15.54
CA PHE A 182 -2.39 -9.44 -16.69
C PHE A 182 -1.73 -10.74 -17.15
N LYS A 183 -1.77 -11.00 -18.46
CA LYS A 183 -1.21 -12.20 -19.08
C LYS A 183 -0.14 -11.78 -20.07
N TYR A 184 1.10 -12.19 -19.79
CA TYR A 184 2.22 -11.86 -20.66
C TYR A 184 2.08 -12.56 -22.02
N VAL A 185 2.10 -11.79 -23.10
CA VAL A 185 2.07 -12.25 -24.49
C VAL A 185 3.23 -11.57 -25.22
N LEU A 186 4.06 -12.36 -25.90
CA LEU A 186 5.18 -11.83 -26.67
C LEU A 186 4.72 -11.20 -27.98
N ASP A 187 5.33 -10.07 -28.32
CA ASP A 187 5.20 -9.43 -29.61
C ASP A 187 5.71 -10.29 -30.78
N SER A 188 5.26 -9.94 -31.98
CA SER A 188 5.74 -10.57 -33.21
C SER A 188 7.22 -10.24 -33.43
N ARG A 189 8.02 -11.22 -33.89
CA ARG A 189 9.49 -11.13 -33.94
C ARG A 189 10.11 -9.98 -34.76
N ARG A 190 9.32 -9.21 -35.51
CA ARG A 190 9.83 -8.21 -36.46
C ARG A 190 9.47 -6.77 -36.12
N ASP A 191 8.34 -6.53 -35.48
CA ASP A 191 7.84 -5.19 -35.21
C ASP A 191 7.39 -5.10 -33.75
N GLU A 192 7.90 -4.08 -33.06
CA GLU A 192 7.49 -3.68 -31.71
C GLU A 192 6.16 -2.92 -31.82
N TYR A 193 5.11 -3.46 -31.19
CA TYR A 193 3.77 -2.90 -31.26
C TYR A 193 3.35 -2.41 -29.87
N PHE A 194 3.13 -1.10 -29.75
CA PHE A 194 2.62 -0.50 -28.52
C PHE A 194 1.09 -0.44 -28.55
N ALA A 195 0.43 -1.29 -27.78
CA ALA A 195 -1.02 -1.24 -27.61
C ALA A 195 -1.43 -0.06 -26.73
N THR A 196 -2.59 0.52 -27.01
CA THR A 196 -3.20 1.48 -26.08
C THR A 196 -3.79 0.75 -24.88
N ALA A 197 -3.93 1.43 -23.74
CA ALA A 197 -4.59 0.86 -22.57
C ALA A 197 -6.02 0.35 -22.89
N GLN A 198 -6.77 1.07 -23.72
CA GLN A 198 -8.09 0.65 -24.20
C GLN A 198 -8.03 -0.71 -24.93
N GLU A 199 -7.07 -0.87 -25.83
CA GLU A 199 -6.87 -2.10 -26.60
C GLU A 199 -6.49 -3.27 -25.70
N THR A 200 -5.53 -3.09 -24.78
CA THR A 200 -5.15 -4.12 -23.80
C THR A 200 -6.33 -4.54 -22.92
N ILE A 201 -7.19 -3.59 -22.51
CA ILE A 201 -8.43 -3.89 -21.77
C ILE A 201 -9.39 -4.73 -22.62
N GLN A 202 -9.61 -4.35 -23.88
CA GLN A 202 -10.51 -5.08 -24.79
C GLN A 202 -10.00 -6.47 -25.15
N ASN A 203 -8.68 -6.66 -25.20
CA ASN A 203 -8.02 -7.94 -25.47
C ASN A 203 -7.92 -8.87 -24.24
N GLY A 204 -8.55 -8.50 -23.12
CA GLY A 204 -8.59 -9.35 -21.92
C GLY A 204 -7.31 -9.30 -21.08
N LEU A 205 -6.64 -8.14 -21.05
CA LEU A 205 -5.44 -7.86 -20.26
C LEU A 205 -4.23 -8.70 -20.67
N GLY A 206 -4.10 -8.99 -21.97
CA GLY A 206 -2.93 -9.64 -22.56
C GLY A 206 -2.01 -8.62 -23.26
N GLY A 207 -0.71 -8.75 -23.07
CA GLY A 207 0.30 -7.90 -23.71
C GLY A 207 1.71 -8.17 -23.20
N ASP A 208 2.70 -7.42 -23.67
CA ASP A 208 4.09 -7.55 -23.24
C ASP A 208 4.46 -6.55 -22.10
N CYS A 209 5.75 -6.28 -21.89
CA CYS A 209 6.20 -5.36 -20.83
C CYS A 209 5.79 -3.91 -21.08
N ASP A 210 5.68 -3.53 -22.35
CA ASP A 210 5.42 -2.19 -22.81
C ASP A 210 3.92 -1.90 -22.72
N ASP A 211 3.10 -2.84 -23.18
CA ASP A 211 1.65 -2.83 -23.02
C ASP A 211 1.23 -2.79 -21.55
N HIS A 212 1.87 -3.58 -20.68
CA HIS A 212 1.61 -3.53 -19.25
C HIS A 212 1.91 -2.14 -18.67
N SER A 213 3.05 -1.57 -19.06
CA SER A 213 3.47 -0.25 -18.59
C SER A 213 2.50 0.84 -19.04
N ILE A 214 2.10 0.84 -20.32
CA ILE A 214 1.11 1.78 -20.88
C ILE A 214 -0.24 1.62 -20.19
N LEU A 215 -0.72 0.38 -20.02
CA LEU A 215 -1.98 0.06 -19.32
C LEU A 215 -1.96 0.59 -17.90
N MET A 216 -0.99 0.15 -17.08
CA MET A 216 -0.90 0.49 -15.67
C MET A 216 -0.80 2.00 -15.46
N THR A 217 0.07 2.67 -16.22
CA THR A 217 0.25 4.12 -16.13
C THR A 217 -0.99 4.90 -16.57
N SER A 218 -1.63 4.53 -17.69
CA SER A 218 -2.84 5.22 -18.17
C SER A 218 -4.00 5.04 -17.18
N CYS A 219 -4.17 3.82 -16.65
CA CYS A 219 -5.22 3.51 -15.69
C CYS A 219 -5.04 4.28 -14.37
N LEU A 220 -3.84 4.27 -13.79
CA LEU A 220 -3.55 5.01 -12.56
C LEU A 220 -3.68 6.52 -12.73
N GLN A 221 -3.20 7.08 -13.84
CA GLN A 221 -3.37 8.51 -14.12
C GLN A 221 -4.84 8.92 -14.27
N SER A 222 -5.69 8.05 -14.84
CA SER A 222 -7.12 8.33 -14.98
C SER A 222 -7.86 8.46 -13.64
N ILE A 223 -7.28 7.97 -12.53
CA ILE A 223 -7.80 8.13 -11.16
C ILE A 223 -6.97 9.12 -10.32
N GLY A 224 -6.07 9.88 -10.95
CA GLY A 224 -5.32 10.98 -10.33
C GLY A 224 -3.98 10.59 -9.70
N ALA A 225 -3.44 9.40 -9.99
CA ALA A 225 -2.07 9.05 -9.60
C ALA A 225 -1.05 9.68 -10.58
N ARG A 226 0.13 10.07 -10.08
CA ARG A 226 1.25 10.49 -10.92
C ARG A 226 2.15 9.29 -11.16
N CYS A 227 2.39 8.96 -12.42
CA CYS A 227 3.14 7.78 -12.83
C CYS A 227 4.15 8.14 -13.91
N ARG A 228 5.21 7.35 -14.01
CA ARG A 228 6.22 7.42 -15.08
C ARG A 228 6.55 6.01 -15.57
N ILE A 229 7.09 5.88 -16.77
CA ILE A 229 7.61 4.60 -17.27
C ILE A 229 9.13 4.68 -17.32
N VAL A 230 9.78 3.66 -16.78
CA VAL A 230 11.24 3.52 -16.80
C VAL A 230 11.62 2.43 -17.79
N LEU A 231 12.53 2.78 -18.69
CA LEU A 231 13.04 1.90 -19.73
C LEU A 231 14.44 1.40 -19.34
N VAL A 232 14.56 0.08 -19.21
CA VAL A 232 15.83 -0.64 -18.97
C VAL A 232 16.11 -1.59 -20.12
N LYS A 233 17.35 -2.05 -20.27
CA LYS A 233 17.72 -2.89 -21.43
C LYS A 233 16.83 -4.16 -21.50
N GLY A 234 15.95 -4.20 -22.51
CA GLY A 234 15.06 -5.33 -22.78
C GLY A 234 13.82 -5.41 -21.88
N HIS A 235 13.44 -4.33 -21.20
CA HIS A 235 12.25 -4.30 -20.34
C HIS A 235 11.78 -2.87 -20.06
N ALA A 236 10.48 -2.68 -19.89
CA ALA A 236 9.86 -1.44 -19.41
C ALA A 236 9.00 -1.73 -18.19
N TYR A 237 9.02 -0.82 -17.21
CA TYR A 237 8.13 -0.93 -16.05
C TYR A 237 7.59 0.43 -15.62
N PRO A 238 6.35 0.47 -15.09
CA PRO A 238 5.77 1.67 -14.55
C PRO A 238 6.24 1.93 -13.12
N GLU A 239 6.32 3.20 -12.75
CA GLU A 239 6.56 3.65 -11.38
C GLU A 239 5.48 4.62 -10.91
N LEU A 240 5.14 4.52 -9.63
CA LEU A 240 4.16 5.37 -8.95
C LEU A 240 4.85 6.41 -8.07
N TYR A 241 4.50 7.68 -8.26
CA TYR A 241 4.92 8.77 -7.40
C TYR A 241 4.30 8.62 -6.01
N CYS A 242 5.15 8.67 -4.99
CA CYS A 242 4.77 8.48 -3.59
C CYS A 242 4.96 9.74 -2.74
N GLY A 243 5.32 10.87 -3.34
CA GLY A 243 5.46 12.13 -2.62
C GLY A 243 6.85 12.31 -2.02
N ASP A 244 6.88 13.00 -0.89
CA ASP A 244 8.07 13.19 -0.07
C ASP A 244 8.38 11.98 0.83
N LYS A 245 9.36 12.14 1.73
CA LYS A 245 9.78 11.06 2.63
C LYS A 245 8.66 10.62 3.57
N GLU A 246 7.84 11.53 4.09
CA GLU A 246 6.78 11.20 5.05
C GLU A 246 5.62 10.50 4.35
N GLU A 247 5.21 10.99 3.18
CA GLU A 247 4.21 10.33 2.33
C GLU A 247 4.67 8.94 1.88
N PHE A 248 5.96 8.78 1.60
CA PHE A 248 6.55 7.49 1.27
C PHE A 248 6.51 6.49 2.44
N GLU A 249 6.75 6.91 3.68
CA GLU A 249 6.59 6.04 4.86
C GLU A 249 5.13 5.55 5.00
N ILE A 250 4.16 6.43 4.76
CA ILE A 250 2.72 6.07 4.75
C ILE A 250 2.43 5.03 3.65
N MET A 251 2.96 5.25 2.44
CA MET A 251 2.84 4.32 1.32
C MET A 251 3.44 2.95 1.66
N LYS A 252 4.62 2.90 2.30
CA LYS A 252 5.23 1.64 2.74
C LYS A 252 4.34 0.90 3.73
N GLN A 253 3.80 1.59 4.74
CA GLN A 253 2.86 0.98 5.68
C GLN A 253 1.61 0.44 4.98
N ALA A 254 1.05 1.19 4.02
CA ALA A 254 -0.09 0.75 3.23
C ALA A 254 0.25 -0.54 2.44
N ILE A 255 1.39 -0.58 1.76
CA ILE A 255 1.82 -1.78 1.01
C ILE A 255 1.98 -2.98 1.93
N ILE A 256 2.62 -2.83 3.09
CA ILE A 256 2.85 -3.93 4.04
C ILE A 256 1.52 -4.47 4.58
N THR A 257 0.59 -3.57 4.90
CA THR A 257 -0.72 -3.93 5.46
C THR A 257 -1.63 -4.59 4.43
N LEU A 258 -1.68 -4.03 3.22
CA LEU A 258 -2.60 -4.46 2.17
C LEU A 258 -2.07 -5.65 1.36
N PHE A 259 -0.76 -5.87 1.29
CA PHE A 259 -0.12 -7.01 0.60
C PHE A 259 0.66 -7.92 1.58
N PRO A 260 -0.01 -8.60 2.53
CA PRO A 260 0.65 -9.36 3.60
C PRO A 260 1.30 -10.68 3.13
N LYS A 261 1.08 -11.08 1.86
CA LYS A 261 1.55 -12.35 1.28
C LYS A 261 2.10 -12.12 -0.14
N PRO A 262 3.37 -12.50 -0.43
CA PRO A 262 4.40 -12.96 0.52
C PRO A 262 4.80 -11.84 1.50
N ALA A 263 5.41 -12.21 2.63
CA ALA A 263 5.85 -11.23 3.62
C ALA A 263 6.81 -10.20 2.99
N VAL A 264 6.53 -8.92 3.19
CA VAL A 264 7.32 -7.82 2.67
C VAL A 264 8.63 -7.73 3.44
N LYS A 265 9.74 -8.10 2.79
CA LYS A 265 11.09 -7.98 3.36
C LYS A 265 11.74 -6.64 3.00
N GLU A 266 11.59 -6.26 1.75
CA GLU A 266 12.18 -5.05 1.17
C GLU A 266 11.18 -4.40 0.22
N ILE A 267 11.18 -3.06 0.21
CA ILE A 267 10.44 -2.22 -0.74
C ILE A 267 11.48 -1.50 -1.60
N TYR A 268 11.44 -1.76 -2.90
CA TYR A 268 12.30 -1.13 -3.89
C TYR A 268 11.69 0.17 -4.39
N TYR A 269 12.49 1.23 -4.42
CA TYR A 269 12.07 2.55 -4.84
C TYR A 269 13.25 3.34 -5.42
N HIS A 270 12.92 4.32 -6.27
CA HIS A 270 13.83 5.36 -6.70
C HIS A 270 13.59 6.64 -5.91
N GLU A 271 14.68 7.33 -5.58
CA GLU A 271 14.64 8.64 -4.93
C GLU A 271 15.36 9.66 -5.81
N LEU A 272 14.63 10.68 -6.27
CA LEU A 272 15.16 11.74 -7.12
C LEU A 272 14.81 13.10 -6.51
N LYS A 273 15.81 13.86 -6.04
CA LYS A 273 15.63 15.22 -5.49
C LYS A 273 14.57 15.33 -4.38
N GLY A 274 14.44 14.30 -3.54
CA GLY A 274 13.45 14.25 -2.47
C GLY A 274 12.07 13.72 -2.88
N GLU A 275 11.89 13.38 -4.15
CA GLU A 275 10.71 12.65 -4.66
C GLU A 275 10.95 11.13 -4.60
N TYR A 276 9.95 10.39 -4.13
CA TYR A 276 10.01 8.94 -4.01
C TYR A 276 9.10 8.26 -5.04
N TRP A 277 9.60 7.22 -5.69
CA TRP A 277 8.92 6.49 -6.76
C TRP A 277 8.98 4.99 -6.52
N ILE A 278 7.84 4.31 -6.54
CA ILE A 278 7.76 2.86 -6.27
C ILE A 278 7.57 2.08 -7.56
N ASN A 279 8.31 0.98 -7.69
CA ASN A 279 8.19 0.04 -8.81
C ASN A 279 6.81 -0.65 -8.85
N LEU A 280 6.17 -0.65 -10.02
CA LEU A 280 4.90 -1.33 -10.30
C LEU A 280 5.02 -2.40 -11.41
N ASP A 281 6.21 -2.97 -11.61
CA ASP A 281 6.45 -4.04 -12.56
C ASP A 281 5.52 -5.26 -12.36
N TYR A 282 5.05 -5.85 -13.46
CA TYR A 282 4.18 -7.04 -13.46
C TYR A 282 4.88 -8.30 -12.93
N THR A 283 6.21 -8.30 -12.92
CA THR A 283 7.00 -9.42 -12.42
C THR A 283 6.81 -9.65 -10.91
N ALA A 284 6.40 -8.63 -10.17
CA ALA A 284 6.17 -8.69 -8.74
C ALA A 284 4.68 -8.59 -8.40
N ARG A 285 4.19 -9.48 -7.53
CA ARG A 285 2.76 -9.49 -7.10
C ARG A 285 2.36 -8.33 -6.18
N ARG A 286 3.29 -7.45 -5.82
CA ARG A 286 3.11 -6.34 -4.89
C ARG A 286 3.89 -5.12 -5.37
N PRO A 287 3.43 -3.90 -5.04
CA PRO A 287 4.19 -2.70 -5.30
C PRO A 287 5.56 -2.73 -4.58
N GLY A 288 6.55 -2.13 -5.21
CA GLY A 288 7.93 -2.06 -4.72
C GLY A 288 8.62 -3.42 -4.71
N GLY A 289 8.31 -4.26 -5.70
CA GLY A 289 9.06 -5.48 -5.97
C GLY A 289 10.44 -5.22 -6.58
N PRO A 290 11.31 -6.24 -6.61
CA PRO A 290 12.66 -6.09 -7.15
C PRO A 290 12.64 -5.67 -8.62
N TYR A 291 13.61 -4.85 -9.01
CA TYR A 291 13.81 -4.49 -10.40
C TYR A 291 14.42 -5.67 -11.17
N MET A 292 14.00 -5.88 -12.43
CA MET A 292 14.65 -6.88 -13.29
C MET A 292 16.08 -6.50 -13.69
N ASN A 293 16.36 -5.20 -13.80
CA ASN A 293 17.65 -4.69 -14.25
C ASN A 293 17.88 -3.27 -13.73
N ASP A 294 19.11 -2.99 -13.32
CA ASP A 294 19.49 -1.73 -12.67
C ASP A 294 19.98 -0.67 -13.68
N LYS A 295 20.12 -1.04 -14.96
CA LYS A 295 20.62 -0.15 -16.02
C LYS A 295 19.49 0.61 -16.69
N VAL A 296 19.03 1.66 -16.02
CA VAL A 296 18.08 2.64 -16.56
C VAL A 296 18.72 3.40 -17.72
N TYR A 297 17.98 3.54 -18.82
CA TYR A 297 18.47 4.28 -19.97
C TYR A 297 17.55 5.36 -20.52
N ALA A 298 16.25 5.28 -20.25
CA ALA A 298 15.30 6.32 -20.61
C ALA A 298 14.15 6.33 -19.59
N LEU A 299 13.50 7.48 -19.49
CA LEU A 299 12.43 7.72 -18.55
C LEU A 299 11.35 8.55 -19.26
N ILE A 300 10.11 8.09 -19.20
CA ILE A 300 8.95 8.74 -19.77
C ILE A 300 8.19 9.40 -18.63
N GLU A 301 8.42 10.71 -18.47
CA GLU A 301 7.58 11.57 -17.61
C GLU A 301 6.34 12.00 -18.40
N LEU A 302 5.22 12.10 -17.70
CA LEU A 302 3.88 12.38 -18.23
C LEU A 302 3.27 13.55 -17.47
#